data_AF-A0A924S6E9-F1
#
_entry.id   AF-A0A924S6E9-F1
#
_cell.length_a   1.000
_cell.length_b   1.000
_cell.length_c   1.000
_cell.angle_alpha   90.00
_cell.angle_beta   90.00
_cell.angle_gamma   90.00
#
_symmetry.space_group_name_H-M   'P 1'
#
loop_
_entity.id
_entity.type
_entity.pdbx_description
1 polymer ?
#
loop_
_entity_poly.entity_id
_entity_poly.type
_entity_poly.pdbx_seq_one_letter_code
_entity_poly.pdbx_strand_id
1 'polypeptide(L)'
;NIFDRYVTYADYWIQDQEYRDTDTGEVFDRGSLNAELEKIEKPAGISNPKDFRNEIVNFVLRARAQNSGKNPLWTSYEKLRVVIEKKMFSNTEELLPVISFNAKASADEARKHEDFVNRMVQKGYTPKQVRLLCEWYLRVRKSS
;
A
#
# COMPACT_ATOMS: atom_id res chain seq x y z
N ASN A 1 -3.14 -7.41 4.28
CA ASN A 1 -2.54 -6.06 4.19
C ASN A 1 -1.60 -6.02 2.97
N ILE A 2 -1.63 -4.96 2.14
CA ILE A 2 -0.82 -4.86 0.91
C ILE A 2 0.70 -4.88 1.19
N PHE A 3 1.13 -4.30 2.31
CA PHE A 3 2.52 -4.30 2.76
C PHE A 3 3.00 -5.72 3.06
N ASP A 4 2.28 -6.43 3.93
CA ASP A 4 2.65 -7.79 4.33
C ASP A 4 2.67 -8.76 3.13
N ARG A 5 1.71 -8.60 2.21
CA ARG A 5 1.66 -9.37 0.97
C ARG A 5 2.85 -9.04 0.06
N TYR A 6 3.18 -7.76 -0.12
CA TYR A 6 4.35 -7.35 -0.91
C TYR A 6 5.66 -7.93 -0.33
N VAL A 7 5.85 -7.84 0.99
CA VAL A 7 7.04 -8.39 1.66
C VAL A 7 7.13 -9.90 1.46
N THR A 8 6.02 -10.61 1.63
CA THR A 8 5.96 -12.06 1.43
C THR A 8 6.33 -12.42 -0.01
N TYR A 9 5.68 -11.79 -0.99
CA TYR A 9 5.93 -12.07 -2.41
C TYR A 9 7.37 -11.75 -2.81
N ALA A 10 7.92 -10.65 -2.29
CA ALA A 10 9.31 -10.26 -2.50
C ALA A 10 10.28 -11.29 -1.91
N ASP A 11 10.00 -11.83 -0.72
CA ASP A 11 10.82 -12.84 -0.07
C ASP A 11 10.85 -14.15 -0.87
N TYR A 12 9.68 -14.68 -1.25
CA TYR A 12 9.57 -15.87 -2.11
C TYR A 12 10.26 -15.67 -3.47
N TRP A 13 10.11 -14.49 -4.07
CA TRP A 13 10.78 -14.15 -5.33
C TRP A 13 12.31 -14.09 -5.18
N ILE A 14 12.82 -13.57 -4.06
CA ILE A 14 14.27 -13.54 -3.77
C ILE A 14 14.81 -14.96 -3.57
N GLN A 15 14.07 -15.80 -2.83
CA GLN A 15 14.45 -17.17 -2.50
C GLN A 15 14.26 -18.17 -3.65
N ASP A 16 13.70 -17.73 -4.78
CA ASP A 16 13.36 -18.59 -5.91
C ASP A 16 12.39 -19.72 -5.55
N GLN A 17 11.43 -19.42 -4.67
CA GLN A 17 10.42 -20.37 -4.22
C GLN A 17 9.05 -19.99 -4.76
N GLU A 18 8.24 -21.02 -4.99
CA GLU A 18 6.82 -20.85 -5.31
C GLU A 18 6.06 -20.43 -4.06
N TYR A 19 5.19 -19.45 -4.21
CA TYR A 19 4.27 -19.05 -3.14
C TYR A 19 2.92 -19.70 -3.37
N ARG A 20 2.38 -20.35 -2.35
CA ARG A 20 1.01 -20.86 -2.37
C ARG A 20 0.15 -20.00 -1.46
N ASP A 21 -0.83 -19.35 -2.06
CA ASP A 21 -1.80 -18.56 -1.32
C ASP A 21 -2.69 -19.48 -0.48
N THR A 22 -2.73 -19.24 0.83
CA THR A 22 -3.48 -20.07 1.77
C THR A 22 -4.98 -19.82 1.72
N ASP A 23 -5.41 -18.67 1.22
CA ASP A 23 -6.82 -18.28 1.15
C ASP A 23 -7.45 -18.75 -0.16
N THR A 24 -6.74 -18.65 -1.28
CA THR A 24 -7.26 -19.02 -2.61
C THR A 24 -6.76 -20.36 -3.12
N GLY A 25 -5.64 -20.88 -2.57
CA GLY A 25 -4.97 -22.09 -3.06
C GLY A 25 -4.16 -21.88 -4.34
N GLU A 26 -4.12 -20.65 -4.86
CA GLU A 26 -3.38 -20.28 -6.07
C GLU A 26 -1.87 -20.39 -5.85
N VAL A 27 -1.16 -20.88 -6.87
CA VAL A 27 0.29 -21.04 -6.83
C VAL A 27 0.93 -20.01 -7.74
N PHE A 28 1.82 -19.21 -7.17
CA PHE A 28 2.55 -18.18 -7.87
C PHE A 28 3.99 -18.64 -8.07
N ASP A 29 4.35 -18.87 -9.33
CA ASP A 29 5.74 -19.07 -9.74
C ASP A 29 6.53 -17.74 -9.70
N ARG A 30 7.85 -17.82 -9.90
CA ARG A 30 8.74 -16.64 -9.88
C ARG A 30 8.32 -15.55 -10.88
N GLY A 31 7.79 -15.93 -12.04
CA GLY A 31 7.33 -14.99 -13.06
C GLY A 31 6.05 -14.26 -12.64
N SER A 32 5.09 -15.01 -12.09
CA SER A 32 3.83 -14.52 -11.55
C SER A 32 4.05 -13.61 -10.35
N LEU A 33 4.95 -13.99 -9.43
CA LEU A 33 5.40 -13.13 -8.33
C LEU A 33 6.01 -11.83 -8.85
N ASN A 34 6.86 -11.89 -9.88
CA ASN A 34 7.45 -10.68 -10.47
C ASN A 34 6.36 -9.75 -11.02
N ALA A 35 5.38 -10.30 -11.73
CA ALA A 35 4.27 -9.52 -12.28
C ALA A 35 3.45 -8.81 -11.19
N GLU A 36 3.15 -9.49 -10.08
CA GLU A 36 2.45 -8.90 -8.94
C GLU A 36 3.24 -7.78 -8.27
N LEU A 37 4.56 -7.98 -8.09
CA LEU A 37 5.45 -6.97 -7.50
C LEU A 37 5.60 -5.75 -8.43
N GLU A 38 5.73 -5.96 -9.74
CA GLU A 38 5.86 -4.88 -10.73
C GLU A 38 4.62 -3.97 -10.78
N LYS A 39 3.41 -4.52 -10.53
CA LYS A 39 2.16 -3.74 -10.44
C LYS A 39 2.22 -2.67 -9.35
N ILE A 40 3.12 -2.80 -8.37
CA ILE A 40 3.33 -1.89 -7.25
C ILE A 40 4.58 -1.02 -7.49
N GLU A 41 5.64 -1.61 -8.02
CA GLU A 41 6.95 -0.95 -8.21
C GLU A 41 6.98 0.03 -9.39
N LYS A 42 6.35 -0.31 -10.53
CA LYS A 42 6.35 0.55 -11.74
C LYS A 42 5.67 1.90 -11.48
N PRO A 43 4.44 1.97 -10.93
CA PRO A 43 3.80 3.26 -10.62
C PRO A 43 4.59 4.08 -9.59
N ALA A 44 5.36 3.41 -8.73
CA ALA A 44 6.17 4.08 -7.74
C ALA A 44 7.44 4.71 -8.31
N GLY A 45 7.87 4.29 -9.52
CA GLY A 45 9.09 4.75 -10.15
C GLY A 45 10.35 4.07 -9.60
N ILE A 46 10.23 2.80 -9.18
CA ILE A 46 11.39 2.03 -8.69
C ILE A 46 12.23 1.59 -9.89
N SER A 47 13.42 2.20 -10.04
CA SER A 47 14.32 1.92 -11.17
C SER A 47 15.08 0.59 -11.04
N ASN A 48 15.29 0.10 -9.81
CA ASN A 48 15.96 -1.16 -9.55
C ASN A 48 15.12 -2.06 -8.61
N PRO A 49 14.18 -2.83 -9.18
CA PRO A 49 13.26 -3.67 -8.40
C PRO A 49 13.96 -4.71 -7.52
N LYS A 50 15.05 -5.32 -8.01
CA LYS A 50 15.75 -6.39 -7.29
C LYS A 50 16.36 -5.86 -6.00
N ASP A 51 17.09 -4.75 -6.06
CA ASP A 51 17.71 -4.16 -4.86
C ASP A 51 16.64 -3.63 -3.90
N PHE A 52 15.57 -3.02 -4.44
CA PHE A 52 14.46 -2.54 -3.63
C PHE A 52 13.78 -3.68 -2.85
N ARG A 53 13.43 -4.79 -3.51
CA ARG A 53 12.86 -5.98 -2.87
C ARG A 53 13.77 -6.50 -1.75
N ASN A 54 15.07 -6.60 -2.01
CA ASN A 54 16.05 -7.04 -1.00
C ASN A 54 16.14 -6.07 0.18
N GLU A 55 16.15 -4.76 -0.05
CA GLU A 55 16.19 -3.74 1.01
C GLU A 55 14.97 -3.86 1.94
N ILE A 56 13.77 -4.01 1.35
CA ILE A 56 12.50 -4.18 2.08
C ILE A 56 12.48 -5.45 2.91
N VAL A 57 12.77 -6.60 2.31
CA VAL A 57 12.70 -7.89 2.99
C VAL A 57 13.68 -7.91 4.16
N ASN A 58 14.92 -7.45 3.94
CA ASN A 58 15.92 -7.36 5.01
C ASN A 58 15.51 -6.39 6.13
N PHE A 59 14.89 -5.24 5.79
CA PHE A 59 14.37 -4.32 6.79
C PHE A 59 13.30 -4.98 7.66
N VAL A 60 12.33 -5.68 7.05
CA VAL A 60 11.24 -6.33 7.79
C VAL A 60 11.76 -7.48 8.64
N LEU A 61 12.66 -8.31 8.13
CA LEU A 61 13.27 -9.41 8.89
C LEU A 61 14.01 -8.89 10.12
N ARG A 62 14.81 -7.82 9.97
CA ARG A 62 15.50 -7.16 11.10
C ARG A 62 14.52 -6.58 12.12
N ALA A 63 13.49 -5.89 11.64
CA ALA A 63 12.48 -5.29 12.52
C ALA A 63 11.68 -6.36 13.28
N ARG A 64 11.35 -7.49 12.65
CA ARG A 64 10.71 -8.65 13.31
C ARG A 64 11.62 -9.25 14.38
N ALA A 65 12.89 -9.45 14.06
CA ALA A 65 13.88 -9.98 15.02
C ALA A 65 14.01 -9.09 16.26
N GLN A 66 13.92 -7.76 16.08
CA GLN A 66 14.00 -6.80 17.18
C GLN A 66 12.69 -6.59 17.96
N ASN A 67 11.53 -6.87 17.35
CA ASN A 67 10.21 -6.61 17.94
C ASN A 67 9.42 -7.88 18.30
N SER A 68 10.10 -8.92 18.80
CA SER A 68 9.46 -10.18 19.21
C SER A 68 8.59 -10.83 18.11
N GLY A 69 9.06 -10.77 16.86
CA GLY A 69 8.36 -11.31 15.70
C GLY A 69 7.28 -10.40 15.11
N LYS A 70 7.04 -9.20 15.67
CA LYS A 70 6.05 -8.26 15.13
C LYS A 70 6.57 -7.55 13.88
N ASN A 71 5.71 -7.45 12.87
CA ASN A 71 6.01 -6.71 11.65
C ASN A 71 6.16 -5.22 11.97
N PRO A 72 7.11 -4.51 11.33
CA PRO A 72 7.15 -3.05 11.43
C PRO A 72 5.88 -2.46 10.81
N LEU A 73 5.50 -1.26 11.29
CA LEU A 73 4.43 -0.51 10.65
C LEU A 73 4.84 -0.19 9.21
N TRP A 74 3.90 -0.31 8.27
CA TRP A 74 4.16 -0.01 6.86
C TRP A 74 4.62 1.43 6.61
N THR A 75 4.30 2.35 7.53
CA THR A 75 4.76 3.75 7.52
C THR A 75 6.20 3.95 7.97
N SER A 76 6.81 2.96 8.62
CA SER A 76 8.18 3.08 9.15
C SER A 76 9.25 3.07 8.07
N TYR A 77 8.90 2.75 6.82
CA TYR A 77 9.82 2.74 5.71
C TYR A 77 9.35 3.67 4.59
N GLU A 78 10.00 4.83 4.48
CA GLU A 78 9.55 5.96 3.68
C GLU A 78 9.40 5.64 2.19
N LYS A 79 10.33 4.89 1.60
CA LYS A 79 10.25 4.54 0.17
C LYS A 79 9.03 3.65 -0.11
N LEU A 80 8.72 2.69 0.75
CA LEU A 80 7.55 1.81 0.60
C LEU A 80 6.24 2.51 0.96
N ARG A 81 6.28 3.46 1.90
CA ARG A 81 5.16 4.37 2.17
C ARG A 81 4.76 5.11 0.90
N VAL A 82 5.70 5.75 0.20
CA VAL A 82 5.43 6.46 -1.06
C VAL A 82 4.91 5.54 -2.16
N VAL A 83 5.44 4.31 -2.25
CA VAL A 83 5.00 3.27 -3.20
C VAL A 83 3.55 2.85 -2.94
N ILE A 84 3.22 2.54 -1.68
CA ILE A 84 1.87 2.13 -1.25
C ILE A 84 0.90 3.29 -1.41
N GLU A 85 1.29 4.51 -1.03
CA GLU A 85 0.52 5.73 -1.25
C GLU A 85 0.18 5.86 -2.74
N LYS A 86 1.18 5.88 -3.64
CA LYS A 86 0.94 5.97 -5.09
C LYS A 86 0.04 4.85 -5.64
N LYS A 87 0.21 3.61 -5.18
CA LYS A 87 -0.62 2.46 -5.60
C LYS A 87 -2.07 2.59 -5.12
N MET A 88 -2.28 3.11 -3.91
CA MET A 88 -3.62 3.38 -3.38
C MET A 88 -4.30 4.51 -4.16
N PHE A 89 -3.54 5.49 -4.67
CA PHE A 89 -4.07 6.61 -5.47
C PHE A 89 -4.28 6.31 -6.96
N SER A 90 -3.64 5.28 -7.52
CA SER A 90 -3.86 4.88 -8.93
C SER A 90 -5.22 4.20 -9.17
N ASN A 91 -5.90 3.72 -8.12
CA ASN A 91 -7.30 3.31 -8.19
C ASN A 91 -8.21 4.54 -7.99
N THR A 92 -8.24 5.39 -9.01
CA THR A 92 -8.97 6.67 -9.06
C THR A 92 -10.49 6.54 -8.84
N GLU A 93 -11.07 5.35 -9.03
CA GLU A 93 -12.50 5.11 -8.77
C GLU A 93 -12.88 5.14 -7.28
N GLU A 94 -11.99 4.78 -6.35
CA GLU A 94 -12.28 4.81 -4.90
C GLU A 94 -12.16 6.22 -4.29
N LEU A 95 -11.52 7.16 -4.99
CA LEU A 95 -11.19 8.52 -4.50
C LEU A 95 -12.17 9.61 -4.91
N LEU A 96 -13.05 9.33 -5.88
CA LEU A 96 -14.11 10.26 -6.31
C LEU A 96 -15.01 10.81 -5.18
N PRO A 97 -15.29 10.08 -4.07
CA PRO A 97 -16.08 10.64 -2.97
C PRO A 97 -15.28 11.51 -1.99
N VAL A 98 -13.95 11.56 -2.08
CA VAL A 98 -13.10 12.42 -1.22
C VAL A 98 -13.17 13.90 -1.62
N ILE A 99 -13.69 14.20 -2.81
CA ILE A 99 -13.47 15.46 -3.53
C ILE A 99 -14.29 16.65 -2.98
N SER A 100 -15.26 16.45 -2.09
CA SER A 100 -16.15 17.55 -1.66
C SER A 100 -16.27 17.76 -0.16
N PHE A 101 -15.22 17.52 0.62
CA PHE A 101 -15.20 18.03 2.00
C PHE A 101 -15.00 19.56 2.01
N ASN A 102 -16.05 20.27 1.60
CA ASN A 102 -16.24 21.68 1.80
C ASN A 102 -17.10 21.83 3.07
N ALA A 103 -16.93 22.89 3.86
CA ALA A 103 -17.75 23.08 5.07
C ALA A 103 -19.28 23.24 4.78
N LYS A 104 -19.66 23.24 3.49
CA LYS A 104 -21.02 23.24 2.95
C LYS A 104 -21.38 21.95 2.18
N ALA A 105 -20.72 20.82 2.46
CA ALA A 105 -20.99 19.54 1.81
C ALA A 105 -22.39 19.02 2.16
N SER A 106 -23.04 18.36 1.20
CA SER A 106 -24.32 17.69 1.42
C SER A 106 -24.17 16.48 2.36
N ALA A 107 -25.26 16.07 3.00
CA ALA A 107 -25.27 14.89 3.89
C ALA A 107 -24.83 13.59 3.17
N ASP A 108 -25.10 13.49 1.86
CA ASP A 108 -24.68 12.35 1.03
C ASP A 108 -23.16 12.31 0.81
N GLU A 109 -22.53 13.47 0.63
CA GLU A 109 -21.07 13.59 0.50
C GLU A 109 -20.34 13.28 1.81
N ALA A 110 -20.90 13.73 2.95
CA ALA A 110 -20.37 13.39 4.27
C ALA A 110 -20.39 11.87 4.52
N ARG A 111 -21.51 11.21 4.17
CA ARG A 111 -21.64 9.75 4.30
C ARG A 111 -20.65 9.00 3.42
N LYS A 112 -20.51 9.41 2.15
CA LYS A 112 -19.54 8.82 1.23
C LYS A 112 -18.08 9.00 1.69
N HIS A 113 -17.77 10.14 2.31
CA HIS A 113 -16.47 10.36 2.94
C HIS A 113 -16.23 9.40 4.11
N GLU A 114 -17.21 9.25 5.00
CA GLU A 114 -17.13 8.32 6.12
C GLU A 114 -16.97 6.87 5.66
N ASP A 115 -17.73 6.43 4.66
CA ASP A 115 -17.61 5.10 4.07
C ASP A 115 -16.24 4.87 3.43
N PHE A 116 -15.63 5.90 2.84
CA PHE A 116 -14.25 5.83 2.36
C PHE A 116 -13.26 5.67 3.52
N VAL A 117 -13.38 6.49 4.57
CA VAL A 117 -12.52 6.39 5.76
C VAL A 117 -12.64 5.00 6.37
N ASN A 118 -13.86 4.49 6.51
CA ASN A 118 -14.12 3.16 7.08
C ASN A 118 -13.52 2.03 6.24
N ARG A 119 -13.64 2.08 4.91
CA ARG A 119 -12.98 1.10 4.01
C ARG A 119 -11.46 1.15 4.13
N MET A 120 -10.89 2.35 4.23
CA MET A 120 -9.45 2.52 4.44
C MET A 120 -9.02 1.98 5.81
N VAL A 121 -9.83 2.20 6.85
CA VAL A 121 -9.58 1.63 8.18
C VAL A 121 -9.62 0.11 8.16
N GLN A 122 -10.59 -0.49 7.46
CA GLN A 122 -10.65 -1.95 7.25
C GLN A 122 -9.42 -2.48 6.48
N LYS A 123 -8.83 -1.69 5.59
CA LYS A 123 -7.57 -2.01 4.89
C LYS A 123 -6.32 -1.85 5.79
N GLY A 124 -6.47 -1.39 7.04
CA GLY A 124 -5.41 -1.27 8.05
C GLY A 124 -4.82 0.13 8.23
N TYR A 125 -5.48 1.17 7.71
CA TYR A 125 -5.07 2.56 7.86
C TYR A 125 -5.72 3.19 9.10
N THR A 126 -5.06 4.18 9.71
CA THR A 126 -5.68 4.99 10.77
C THR A 126 -6.49 6.14 10.16
N PRO A 127 -7.58 6.60 10.80
CA PRO A 127 -8.34 7.76 10.31
C PRO A 127 -7.48 9.01 10.08
N LYS A 128 -6.46 9.21 10.93
CA LYS A 128 -5.50 10.32 10.79
C LYS A 128 -4.63 10.20 9.54
N GLN A 129 -4.17 9.00 9.20
CA GLN A 129 -3.45 8.74 7.96
C GLN A 129 -4.34 9.03 6.75
N VAL A 130 -5.58 8.54 6.77
CA VAL A 130 -6.55 8.78 5.68
C VAL A 130 -6.80 10.28 5.49
N ARG A 131 -6.94 11.05 6.57
CA ARG A 131 -7.14 12.51 6.50
C ARG A 131 -5.93 13.25 5.90
N LEU A 132 -4.72 12.95 6.38
CA LEU A 132 -3.49 13.56 5.84
C LEU A 132 -3.29 13.25 4.36
N LEU A 133 -3.65 12.02 3.95
CA LEU A 133 -3.63 11.57 2.56
C LEU A 133 -4.60 12.35 1.68
N CYS A 134 -5.83 12.59 2.15
CA CYS A 134 -6.80 13.44 1.46
C CYS A 134 -6.32 14.89 1.31
N GLU A 135 -5.78 15.48 2.37
CA GLU A 135 -5.29 16.87 2.38
C GLU A 135 -4.11 17.10 1.42
N TRP A 136 -3.15 16.17 1.38
CA TRP A 136 -2.02 16.24 0.46
C TRP A 136 -2.49 16.15 -1.01
N TYR A 137 -3.39 15.22 -1.33
CA TYR A 137 -3.91 15.04 -2.69
C TYR A 137 -4.60 16.31 -3.22
N LEU A 138 -5.43 16.95 -2.38
CA LEU A 138 -6.09 18.21 -2.72
C LEU A 138 -5.09 19.34 -2.99
N ARG A 139 -3.96 19.35 -2.27
CA ARG A 139 -2.89 20.33 -2.49
C ARG A 139 -2.19 20.10 -3.84
N VAL A 140 -1.81 18.86 -4.13
CA VAL A 140 -1.09 18.49 -5.37
C VAL A 140 -1.95 18.75 -6.61
N ARG A 141 -3.24 18.37 -6.58
CA ARG A 141 -4.16 18.62 -7.71
C ARG A 141 -4.42 20.10 -7.96
N LYS A 142 -4.40 20.96 -6.93
CA LYS A 142 -4.50 22.42 -7.11
C LYS A 142 -3.22 23.06 -7.67
N SER A 143 -2.11 22.34 -7.63
CA SER A 143 -0.81 22.81 -8.10
C SER A 143 -0.40 22.22 -9.47
N SER A 144 -1.29 21.48 -10.14
CA SER A 144 -1.11 20.93 -11.49
C SER A 144 -2.06 21.57 -12.49
#